data_AF-A0A2E2WLA2-F1
#
_entry.id   AF-A0A2E2WLA2-F1
#
_cell.length_a   1.000
_cell.length_b   1.000
_cell.length_c   1.000
_cell.angle_alpha   90.00
_cell.angle_beta   90.00
_cell.angle_gamma   90.00
#
_symmetry.space_group_name_H-M   'P 1'
#
loop_
_entity.id
_entity.type
_entity.pdbx_description
1 polymer ?
#
loop_
_entity_poly.entity_id
_entity_poly.type
_entity_poly.pdbx_seq_one_letter_code
_entity_poly.pdbx_strand_id
1 'polypeptide(L)'
;MDFINKLFAPLFRKHDGKNAFLPFGSFAKGYELPDKAKKDKIDQFLKMFFIIGVVALIISILVGFELFVLVVVVLGVWYWAHTTSLIKGCKSFKPRKAPASKGE
;
A
#
# COMPACT_ATOMS: atom_id res chain seq x y z
N MET A 1 -3.75 -16.84 1.69
CA MET A 1 -3.12 -15.57 2.15
C MET A 1 -1.80 -15.26 1.46
N ASP A 2 -0.99 -16.24 1.06
CA ASP A 2 0.31 -15.98 0.42
C ASP A 2 0.26 -15.15 -0.87
N PHE A 3 -0.82 -15.27 -1.66
CA PHE A 3 -1.00 -14.44 -2.85
C PHE A 3 -1.08 -12.93 -2.51
N ILE A 4 -1.88 -12.56 -1.50
CA ILE A 4 -2.03 -11.18 -1.05
C ILE A 4 -0.70 -10.65 -0.49
N ASN A 5 0.02 -11.48 0.27
CA ASN A 5 1.35 -11.14 0.77
C ASN A 5 2.34 -10.88 -0.38
N LYS A 6 2.32 -11.72 -1.43
CA LYS A 6 3.15 -11.53 -2.64
C LYS A 6 2.75 -10.26 -3.41
N LEU A 7 1.45 -9.95 -3.48
CA LEU A 7 0.94 -8.75 -4.14
C LEU A 7 1.43 -7.47 -3.45
N PHE A 8 1.50 -7.47 -2.12
CA PHE A 8 1.95 -6.31 -1.33
C PHE A 8 3.43 -6.31 -0.98
N ALA A 9 4.15 -7.41 -1.21
CA ALA A 9 5.60 -7.49 -1.00
C ALA A 9 6.38 -6.32 -1.66
N PRO A 10 6.05 -5.83 -2.87
CA PRO A 10 6.74 -4.69 -3.48
C PRO A 10 6.61 -3.37 -2.69
N LEU A 11 5.56 -3.21 -1.89
CA LEU A 11 5.34 -2.03 -1.04
C LEU A 11 6.23 -2.06 0.21
N PHE A 12 6.75 -3.23 0.59
CA PHE A 12 7.68 -3.36 1.71
C PHE A 12 9.10 -3.59 1.18
N ARG A 13 9.99 -2.63 1.42
CA ARG A 13 11.42 -2.76 1.08
C ARG A 13 12.27 -2.67 2.33
N LYS A 14 13.50 -3.16 2.26
CA LYS A 14 14.54 -2.79 3.24
C LYS A 14 15.22 -1.52 2.75
N HIS A 15 15.27 -0.50 3.60
CA HIS A 15 16.06 0.71 3.39
C HIS A 15 17.02 0.81 4.56
N ASP A 16 18.32 0.81 4.27
CA ASP A 16 19.38 0.99 5.28
C ASP A 16 19.29 0.00 6.46
N GLY A 17 19.06 -1.29 6.16
CA GLY A 17 18.90 -2.35 7.16
C GLY A 17 17.56 -2.35 7.91
N LYS A 18 16.74 -1.31 7.75
CA LYS A 18 15.43 -1.17 8.40
C LYS A 18 14.28 -1.52 7.46
N ASN A 19 13.16 -1.95 8.02
CA ASN A 19 11.93 -2.17 7.25
C ASN A 19 11.38 -0.81 6.79
N ALA A 20 11.00 -0.69 5.53
CA ALA A 20 10.41 0.49 4.95
C ALA A 20 9.11 0.15 4.22
N PHE A 21 8.18 1.08 4.25
CA PHE A 21 6.89 1.00 3.58
C PHE A 21 6.75 2.09 2.52
N LEU A 22 6.32 1.70 1.33
CA LEU A 22 6.16 2.53 0.14
C LEU A 22 4.68 2.54 -0.26
N PRO A 23 3.83 3.34 0.40
CA PRO A 23 2.37 3.28 0.23
C PRO A 23 1.89 3.55 -1.21
N PHE A 24 2.66 4.29 -2.01
CA PHE A 24 2.36 4.59 -3.40
C PHE A 24 3.48 4.10 -4.34
N GLY A 25 4.17 3.03 -3.95
CA GLY A 25 5.26 2.43 -4.71
C GLY A 25 6.52 3.29 -4.81
N SER A 26 7.37 2.96 -5.78
CA SER A 26 8.71 3.55 -5.96
C SER A 26 8.71 5.03 -6.42
N PHE A 27 7.55 5.56 -6.81
CA PHE A 27 7.43 6.92 -7.33
C PHE A 27 7.19 7.96 -6.23
N ALA A 28 6.76 7.53 -5.03
CA ALA A 28 6.46 8.40 -3.91
C ALA A 28 7.47 8.24 -2.76
N LYS A 29 7.28 9.04 -1.70
CA LYS A 29 8.09 8.93 -0.48
C LYS A 29 7.88 7.55 0.17
N GLY A 30 8.98 6.92 0.57
CA GLY A 30 8.98 5.77 1.45
C GLY A 30 9.03 6.21 2.90
N TYR A 31 8.61 5.34 3.80
CA TYR A 31 8.55 5.59 5.23
C TYR A 31 9.27 4.47 5.97
N GLU A 32 10.25 4.83 6.79
CA GLU A 32 10.92 3.85 7.65
C GLU A 32 9.96 3.42 8.76
N LEU A 33 9.83 2.10 8.93
CA LEU A 33 9.05 1.49 9.99
C LEU A 33 9.97 1.26 11.18
N PRO A 34 9.80 2.00 12.29
CA PRO A 34 10.64 1.83 13.48
C PRO A 34 10.47 0.44 14.12
N ASP A 35 9.27 -0.14 14.03
CA ASP A 35 8.92 -1.38 14.73
C ASP A 35 8.21 -2.40 13.82
N LYS A 36 8.39 -3.69 14.14
CA LYS A 36 7.62 -4.78 13.52
C LYS A 36 6.11 -4.64 13.77
N ALA A 37 5.70 -4.12 14.92
CA ALA A 37 4.28 -3.88 15.23
C ALA A 37 3.60 -2.92 14.23
N LYS A 38 4.32 -1.89 13.74
CA LYS A 38 3.77 -1.01 12.70
C LYS A 38 3.68 -1.73 11.35
N LYS A 39 4.65 -2.57 11.03
CA LYS A 39 4.61 -3.41 9.83
C LYS A 39 3.36 -4.31 9.84
N ASP A 40 3.09 -4.96 10.96
CA ASP A 40 1.94 -5.87 11.09
C ASP A 40 0.60 -5.12 11.00
N LYS A 41 0.50 -3.91 11.56
CA LYS A 41 -0.68 -3.05 11.40
C LYS A 41 -0.93 -2.66 9.94
N ILE A 42 0.13 -2.29 9.21
CA ILE A 42 0.01 -1.93 7.80
C ILE A 42 -0.34 -3.16 6.97
N ASP A 43 0.25 -4.31 7.26
CA ASP A 43 -0.07 -5.58 6.60
C ASP A 43 -1.53 -6.01 6.82
N GLN A 44 -2.03 -5.91 8.05
CA GLN A 44 -3.44 -6.14 8.36
C GLN A 44 -4.36 -5.17 7.62
N PHE A 45 -4.00 -3.88 7.59
CA PHE A 45 -4.76 -2.88 6.84
C PHE A 45 -4.80 -3.20 5.34
N LEU A 46 -3.68 -3.54 4.72
CA LEU A 46 -3.62 -3.89 3.30
C LEU A 46 -4.46 -5.12 2.97
N LYS A 47 -4.43 -6.15 3.83
CA LYS A 47 -5.29 -7.33 3.70
C LYS A 47 -6.77 -6.97 3.77
N MET A 48 -7.14 -6.15 4.75
CA MET A 48 -8.52 -5.69 4.92
C MET A 48 -8.97 -4.84 3.72
N PHE A 49 -8.13 -3.91 3.28
CA PHE A 49 -8.38 -3.08 2.10
C PHE A 49 -8.57 -3.92 0.84
N PHE A 50 -7.74 -4.96 0.64
CA PHE A 50 -7.89 -5.87 -0.49
C PHE A 50 -9.22 -6.64 -0.45
N ILE A 51 -9.57 -7.22 0.70
CA ILE A 51 -10.82 -7.97 0.86
C ILE A 51 -12.02 -7.06 0.58
N ILE A 52 -12.05 -5.87 1.19
CA ILE A 52 -13.14 -4.92 1.00
C ILE A 52 -13.18 -4.42 -0.45
N GLY A 53 -12.03 -4.16 -1.07
CA GLY A 53 -11.95 -3.77 -2.47
C GLY A 53 -12.49 -4.83 -3.42
N VAL A 54 -12.20 -6.11 -3.19
CA VAL A 54 -12.75 -7.23 -3.98
C VAL A 54 -14.26 -7.33 -3.80
N VAL A 55 -14.77 -7.25 -2.56
CA VAL A 55 -16.22 -7.27 -2.29
C VAL A 55 -16.92 -6.10 -2.97
N ALA A 56 -16.35 -4.90 -2.87
CA ALA A 56 -16.90 -3.70 -3.48
C ALA A 56 -16.89 -3.77 -5.02
N LEU A 57 -15.87 -4.39 -5.62
CA LEU A 57 -15.81 -4.67 -7.06
C LEU A 57 -16.93 -5.63 -7.47
N ILE A 58 -17.14 -6.73 -6.73
CA ILE A 58 -18.22 -7.70 -7.02
C ILE A 58 -19.59 -7.00 -6.95
N ILE A 59 -19.83 -6.20 -5.91
CA ILE A 59 -21.08 -5.42 -5.78
C ILE A 59 -21.24 -4.46 -6.96
N SER A 60 -20.17 -3.80 -7.41
CA SER A 60 -20.22 -2.89 -8.56
C SER A 60 -20.60 -3.60 -9.86
N ILE A 61 -20.18 -4.87 -10.03
CA ILE A 61 -20.58 -5.69 -11.18
C ILE A 61 -22.08 -6.05 -11.11
N LEU A 62 -22.60 -6.34 -9.90
CA LEU A 62 -24.00 -6.73 -9.70
C LEU A 62 -24.99 -5.57 -9.79
N VAL A 63 -24.61 -4.39 -9.29
CA VAL A 63 -25.51 -3.20 -9.21
C VAL A 63 -25.37 -2.30 -10.46
N GLY A 64 -24.31 -2.50 -11.24
CA GLY A 64 -24.03 -1.72 -12.45
C GLY A 64 -22.82 -0.80 -12.29
N PHE A 65 -22.10 -0.60 -13.39
CA PHE A 65 -20.81 0.08 -13.43
C PHE A 65 -20.88 1.56 -13.02
N GLU A 66 -22.07 2.17 -12.99
CA GLU A 66 -22.25 3.59 -12.63
C GLU A 66 -21.76 3.91 -11.20
N LEU A 67 -21.92 2.97 -10.26
CA LEU A 67 -21.44 3.16 -8.89
C LEU A 67 -19.95 2.83 -8.72
N PHE A 68 -19.32 2.21 -9.71
CA PHE A 68 -17.92 1.80 -9.64
C PHE A 68 -16.99 2.99 -9.40
N VAL A 69 -17.21 4.10 -10.10
CA VAL A 69 -16.40 5.32 -9.94
C VAL A 69 -16.49 5.85 -8.51
N LEU A 70 -17.70 5.88 -7.94
CA LEU A 70 -17.91 6.35 -6.57
C LEU A 70 -17.24 5.43 -5.55
N VAL A 71 -17.35 4.12 -5.73
CA VAL A 71 -16.67 3.12 -4.90
C VAL A 71 -15.15 3.28 -4.96
N VAL A 72 -14.58 3.45 -6.15
CA VAL A 72 -13.13 3.66 -6.34
C VAL A 72 -12.66 4.93 -5.64
N VAL A 73 -13.41 6.04 -5.76
CA VAL A 73 -13.06 7.30 -5.09
C VAL A 73 -13.11 7.14 -3.57
N VAL A 74 -14.17 6.52 -3.03
CA VAL A 74 -14.30 6.30 -1.58
C VAL A 74 -13.17 5.41 -1.05
N LEU A 75 -12.86 4.31 -1.74
CA LEU A 75 -11.76 3.42 -1.38
C LEU A 75 -10.40 4.14 -1.47
N GLY A 76 -10.19 4.96 -2.50
CA GLY A 76 -8.96 5.74 -2.67
C GLY A 76 -8.75 6.76 -1.55
N VAL A 77 -9.79 7.53 -1.21
CA VAL A 77 -9.75 8.50 -0.10
C VAL A 77 -9.53 7.78 1.23
N TRP A 78 -10.21 6.66 1.45
CA TRP A 78 -10.03 5.87 2.67
C TRP A 78 -8.61 5.31 2.78
N TYR A 79 -8.08 4.74 1.68
CA TYR A 79 -6.70 4.27 1.61
C TYR A 79 -5.71 5.38 1.95
N TRP A 80 -5.88 6.55 1.33
CA TRP A 80 -5.03 7.72 1.57
C TRP A 80 -5.08 8.17 3.03
N ALA A 81 -6.28 8.37 3.60
CA ALA A 81 -6.45 8.82 4.98
C ALA A 81 -5.87 7.82 6.00
N HIS A 82 -6.06 6.52 5.77
CA HIS A 82 -5.59 5.50 6.70
C HIS A 82 -4.08 5.27 6.59
N THR A 83 -3.52 5.23 5.37
CA THR A 83 -2.07 5.14 5.19
C THR A 83 -1.35 6.36 5.76
N THR A 84 -1.85 7.58 5.51
CA THR A 84 -1.28 8.81 6.10
C THR A 84 -1.35 8.82 7.63
N SER A 85 -2.41 8.28 8.22
CA SER A 85 -2.50 8.08 9.67
C SER A 85 -1.47 7.08 10.19
N LEU A 86 -1.31 5.93 9.51
CA LEU A 86 -0.39 4.86 9.91
C LEU A 86 1.09 5.25 9.81
N ILE A 87 1.44 6.07 8.82
CA ILE A 87 2.81 6.58 8.61
C ILE A 87 3.09 7.87 9.37
N LYS A 88 2.11 8.41 10.12
CA LYS A 88 2.30 9.62 10.92
C LYS A 88 3.40 9.39 11.95
N GLY A 89 4.39 10.28 11.97
CA GLY A 89 5.58 10.17 12.82
C GLY A 89 6.65 9.17 12.34
N CYS A 90 6.47 8.53 11.17
CA CYS A 90 7.55 7.75 10.55
C CYS A 90 8.49 8.68 9.77
N LYS A 91 9.80 8.39 9.80
CA LYS A 91 10.77 9.14 8.99
C LYS A 91 10.52 8.86 7.51
N SER A 92 10.23 9.91 6.75
CA SER A 92 10.08 9.80 5.31
C SER A 92 11.46 9.85 4.64
N PHE A 93 11.68 8.99 3.65
CA PHE A 93 12.84 9.05 2.77
C PHE A 93 12.37 9.06 1.32
N LYS A 94 13.19 9.62 0.43
CA LYS A 94 12.96 9.49 -1.01
C LYS A 94 13.58 8.16 -1.43
N PRO A 95 12.82 7.18 -1.93
CA PRO A 95 13.41 5.94 -2.41
C PRO A 95 14.45 6.31 -3.47
N ARG A 96 15.70 5.89 -3.25
CA ARG A 96 16.73 6.02 -4.27
C ARG A 96 16.20 5.25 -5.48
N LYS A 97 16.01 5.92 -6.64
CA LYS A 97 15.78 5.19 -7.90
C LYS A 97 16.89 4.15 -7.95
N ALA A 98 16.54 2.87 -8.02
CA ALA A 98 17.53 1.84 -8.24
C ALA A 98 18.38 2.32 -9.44
N PRO A 99 19.72 2.31 -9.36
CA PRO A 99 20.51 2.65 -10.53
C PRO A 99 19.97 1.79 -11.67
N ALA A 100 19.61 2.43 -12.79
CA ALA A 100 19.25 1.69 -14.00
C ALA A 100 20.35 0.65 -14.19
N SER A 101 19.99 -0.63 -14.14
CA SER A 101 20.95 -1.67 -14.51
C SER A 101 21.40 -1.29 -15.91
N LYS A 102 22.65 -0.83 -16.04
CA LYS A 102 23.31 -0.85 -17.33
C LYS A 102 23.19 -2.29 -17.80
N GLY A 103 22.49 -2.48 -18.91
CA GLY A 103 22.49 -3.75 -19.59
C GLY A 103 23.95 -4.11 -19.89
N GLU A 104 24.37 -5.24 -19.35
CA GLU A 104 25.43 -6.06 -19.93
C GLU A 104 24.76 -7.17 -20.72
#